data_AF-A0AAW0XRI6-F1
#
_entry.id   AF-A0AAW0XRI6-F1
#
_cell.length_a   1.000
_cell.length_b   1.000
_cell.length_c   1.000
_cell.angle_alpha   90.00
_cell.angle_beta   90.00
_cell.angle_gamma   90.00
#
_symmetry.space_group_name_H-M   'P 1'
#
loop_
_entity.id
_entity.type
_entity.pdbx_description
1 polymer ?
#
loop_
_entity_poly.entity_id
_entity_poly.type
_entity_poly.pdbx_seq_one_letter_code
_entity_poly.pdbx_strand_id
1 'polypeptide(L)'
;MSSLLRALFNGASKHKKLSEEWATIREPVVEGVTFYCKYLGSTLVDDPKGEESTSEAIKRIIHAAKQVSRKPERVSLHVSLQGIRMAHTTTSELLLHTSIYKISYCSADAHYDHVFAFIATNDNDTCECHAFLCPKRKM
;
A
#
# COMPACT_ATOMS: atom_id res chain seq x y z
N MET A 1 19.47 34.01 14.24
CA MET A 1 19.95 32.89 15.06
C MET A 1 18.76 31.98 15.33
N SER A 2 18.41 31.16 14.34
CA SER A 2 18.98 29.83 14.06
C SER A 2 18.37 28.80 15.03
N SER A 3 17.25 28.21 14.61
CA SER A 3 17.27 26.88 13.96
C SER A 3 17.32 25.69 14.92
N LEU A 4 17.34 25.90 16.24
CA LEU A 4 17.38 24.79 17.20
C LEU A 4 16.08 23.95 17.30
N LEU A 5 14.93 24.46 16.84
CA LEU A 5 13.65 23.75 16.99
C LEU A 5 13.25 22.85 15.81
N ARG A 6 14.05 22.76 14.74
CA ARG A 6 13.77 21.85 13.62
C ARG A 6 14.41 20.46 13.76
N ALA A 7 15.18 20.21 14.82
CA ALA A 7 15.94 18.98 14.99
C ALA A 7 15.14 17.79 15.57
N LEU A 8 13.87 17.98 15.98
CA LEU A 8 13.11 16.93 16.68
C LEU A 8 12.13 16.13 15.81
N PHE A 9 12.03 16.39 14.50
CA PHE A 9 11.07 15.68 13.62
C PHE A 9 11.63 15.08 12.34
N ASN A 10 12.96 15.06 12.16
CA ASN A 10 13.57 14.33 11.05
C ASN A 10 14.00 12.93 11.47
N GLY A 11 13.01 12.07 11.70
CA GLY A 11 13.20 10.63 11.66
C GLY A 11 13.67 10.25 10.25
N ALA A 12 14.97 10.18 10.06
CA ALA A 12 15.59 9.66 8.85
C ALA A 12 15.26 8.17 8.76
N SER A 13 14.13 7.86 8.12
CA SER A 13 13.80 6.48 7.77
C SER A 13 14.83 5.98 6.76
N LYS A 14 15.87 5.32 7.27
CA LYS A 14 16.87 4.60 6.46
C LYS A 14 16.21 3.34 5.92
N HIS A 15 15.38 3.48 4.90
CA HIS A 15 14.83 2.32 4.21
C HIS A 15 15.98 1.60 3.47
N LYS A 16 16.39 0.44 4.00
CA LYS A 16 17.34 -0.47 3.33
C LYS A 16 16.66 -1.02 2.08
N LYS A 17 17.28 -0.86 0.89
CA LYS A 17 16.81 -1.53 -0.33
C LYS A 17 16.83 -3.04 -0.05
N LEU A 18 15.69 -3.71 -0.21
CA LEU A 18 15.63 -5.16 -0.09
C LEU A 18 16.46 -5.77 -1.23
N SER A 19 17.18 -6.85 -0.93
CA SER A 19 17.91 -7.61 -1.97
C SER A 19 16.91 -8.08 -3.03
N GLU A 20 17.34 -8.18 -4.29
CA GLU A 20 16.53 -8.80 -5.34
C GLU A 20 16.71 -10.33 -5.38
N GLU A 21 17.62 -10.86 -4.54
CA GLU A 21 17.89 -12.29 -4.41
C GLU A 21 16.90 -12.98 -3.49
N TRP A 22 16.15 -13.96 -4.01
CA TRP A 22 15.10 -14.70 -3.30
C TRP A 22 15.56 -15.31 -1.96
N ALA A 23 16.78 -15.85 -1.90
CA ALA A 23 17.33 -16.43 -0.68
C ALA A 23 17.42 -15.40 0.46
N THR A 24 17.70 -14.14 0.12
CA THR A 24 17.90 -13.05 1.08
C THR A 24 16.58 -12.36 1.47
N ILE A 25 15.55 -12.40 0.62
CA ILE A 25 14.22 -11.82 0.93
C ILE A 25 13.24 -12.78 1.60
N ARG A 26 13.55 -14.10 1.61
CA ARG A 26 12.66 -15.10 2.22
C ARG A 26 12.42 -14.83 3.71
N GLU A 27 13.47 -14.58 4.48
CA GLU A 27 13.37 -14.35 5.92
C GLU A 27 12.53 -13.10 6.27
N PRO A 28 12.78 -11.91 5.67
CA PRO A 28 11.93 -10.73 5.86
C PRO A 28 10.46 -10.94 5.50
N VAL A 29 10.15 -11.77 4.50
CA VAL A 29 8.76 -12.00 4.05
C VAL A 29 8.04 -13.00 4.97
N VAL A 30 8.77 -13.92 5.60
CA VAL A 30 8.22 -14.83 6.62
C VAL A 30 7.80 -14.07 7.87
N GLU A 31 8.68 -13.21 8.41
CA GLU A 31 8.37 -12.33 9.55
C GLU A 31 7.39 -11.22 9.15
N GLY A 32 7.44 -10.82 7.88
CA GLY A 32 6.64 -9.76 7.27
C GLY A 32 7.33 -8.41 7.28
N VAL A 33 7.06 -7.61 6.26
CA VAL A 33 7.66 -6.30 6.04
C VAL A 33 6.60 -5.22 6.15
N THR A 34 6.89 -4.19 6.95
CA THR A 34 5.97 -3.06 7.15
C THR A 34 6.38 -1.86 6.30
N PHE A 35 5.45 -1.39 5.48
CA PHE A 35 5.55 -0.17 4.69
C PHE A 35 4.65 0.91 5.26
N TYR A 36 5.05 2.17 5.12
CA TYR A 36 4.22 3.32 5.50
C TYR A 36 3.81 4.09 4.26
N CYS A 37 2.53 4.04 3.94
CA CYS A 37 1.96 4.64 2.74
C CYS A 37 0.66 5.39 3.08
N LYS A 38 0.00 5.96 2.09
CA LYS A 38 -1.33 6.54 2.26
C LYS A 38 -2.36 5.69 1.55
N TYR A 39 -3.44 5.36 2.25
CA TYR A 39 -4.54 4.62 1.63
C TYR A 39 -5.39 5.58 0.80
N LEU A 40 -5.52 5.31 -0.51
CA LEU A 40 -6.29 6.14 -1.43
C LEU A 40 -7.77 5.73 -1.46
N GLY A 41 -8.06 4.48 -1.12
CA GLY A 41 -9.39 3.90 -1.18
C GLY A 41 -9.40 2.61 -2.00
N SER A 42 -10.62 2.16 -2.29
CA SER A 42 -10.89 0.95 -3.04
C SER A 42 -12.08 1.09 -3.97
N THR A 43 -12.19 0.17 -4.93
CA THR A 43 -13.33 0.09 -5.85
C THR A 43 -13.52 -1.35 -6.35
N LEU A 44 -14.75 -1.71 -6.70
CA LEU A 44 -15.06 -3.01 -7.28
C LEU A 44 -14.47 -3.14 -8.68
N VAL A 45 -14.04 -4.36 -9.00
CA VAL A 45 -13.52 -4.76 -10.30
C VAL A 45 -14.26 -6.01 -10.78
N ASP A 46 -14.51 -6.06 -12.08
CA ASP A 46 -15.18 -7.20 -12.71
C ASP A 46 -14.20 -8.35 -12.96
N ASP A 47 -12.96 -8.03 -13.39
CA ASP A 47 -11.89 -9.01 -13.56
C ASP A 47 -10.95 -9.01 -12.34
N PRO A 48 -10.79 -10.15 -11.64
CA PRO A 48 -9.86 -10.29 -10.52
C PRO A 48 -8.39 -10.15 -10.91
N LYS A 49 -8.04 -10.14 -12.20
CA LYS A 49 -6.66 -10.15 -12.67
C LYS A 49 -6.45 -9.17 -13.83
N GLY A 50 -5.19 -8.82 -14.03
CA GLY A 50 -4.77 -8.09 -15.23
C GLY A 50 -4.51 -6.61 -15.01
N GLU A 51 -3.58 -6.10 -15.82
CA GLU A 51 -3.10 -4.72 -15.77
C GLU A 51 -4.18 -3.72 -16.15
N GLU A 52 -4.98 -4.01 -17.18
CA GLU A 52 -6.05 -3.13 -17.67
C GLU A 52 -7.10 -2.89 -16.58
N SER A 53 -7.68 -3.97 -16.03
CA SER A 53 -8.65 -3.92 -14.92
C SER A 53 -8.10 -3.14 -13.73
N THR A 54 -6.85 -3.41 -13.34
CA THR A 54 -6.21 -2.76 -12.20
C THR A 54 -5.97 -1.27 -12.46
N SER A 55 -5.50 -0.88 -13.65
CA SER A 55 -5.21 0.52 -13.98
C SER A 55 -6.47 1.38 -14.05
N GLU A 56 -7.56 0.86 -14.62
CA GLU A 56 -8.87 1.53 -14.60
C GLU A 56 -9.43 1.68 -13.18
N ALA A 57 -9.26 0.67 -12.33
CA ALA A 57 -9.61 0.77 -10.91
C ALA A 57 -8.79 1.86 -10.19
N ILE A 58 -7.48 1.91 -10.42
CA ILE A 58 -6.59 2.93 -9.84
C ILE A 58 -7.00 4.34 -10.29
N LYS A 59 -7.29 4.54 -11.58
CA LYS A 59 -7.79 5.82 -12.11
C LYS A 59 -9.06 6.27 -11.39
N ARG A 60 -10.04 5.36 -11.21
CA ARG A 60 -11.28 5.63 -10.46
C ARG A 60 -11.01 6.00 -9.00
N ILE A 61 -10.17 5.24 -8.30
CA ILE A 61 -9.82 5.50 -6.90
C ILE A 61 -9.13 6.87 -6.74
N ILE A 62 -8.17 7.20 -7.61
CA ILE A 62 -7.48 8.49 -7.58
C ILE A 62 -8.46 9.63 -7.86
N HIS A 63 -9.37 9.47 -8.83
CA HIS A 63 -10.39 10.47 -9.11
C HIS A 63 -11.27 10.71 -7.88
N ALA A 64 -11.80 9.64 -7.26
CA ALA A 64 -12.62 9.74 -6.06
C ALA A 64 -11.87 10.41 -4.90
N ALA A 65 -10.61 10.01 -4.66
CA ALA A 65 -9.77 10.59 -3.62
C ALA A 65 -9.52 12.10 -3.80
N LYS A 66 -9.52 12.60 -5.04
CA LYS A 66 -9.40 14.04 -5.34
C LYS A 66 -10.68 14.82 -5.08
N GLN A 67 -11.86 14.18 -5.20
CA GLN A 67 -13.15 14.82 -4.92
C GLN A 67 -13.39 14.99 -3.42
N VAL A 68 -12.83 14.10 -2.61
CA VAL A 68 -12.86 14.23 -1.15
C VAL A 68 -11.87 15.33 -0.74
N SER A 69 -12.35 16.41 -0.12
CA SER A 69 -11.52 17.52 0.36
C SER A 69 -10.60 17.17 1.56
N ARG A 70 -10.50 15.88 1.89
CA ARG A 70 -9.67 15.34 2.97
C ARG A 70 -8.43 14.67 2.39
N LYS A 71 -7.27 14.96 2.98
CA LYS A 71 -6.02 14.29 2.60
C LYS A 71 -6.10 12.79 2.92
N PRO A 72 -5.62 11.90 2.02
CA PRO A 72 -5.47 10.48 2.30
C PRO A 72 -4.64 10.24 3.55
N GLU A 73 -5.13 9.36 4.41
CA GLU A 73 -4.53 9.09 5.70
C GLU A 73 -3.33 8.14 5.59
N ARG A 74 -2.35 8.33 6.48
CA ARG A 74 -1.15 7.48 6.54
C ARG A 74 -1.45 6.20 7.31
N VAL A 75 -1.17 5.06 6.68
CA VAL A 75 -1.37 3.72 7.22
C VAL A 75 -0.06 2.95 7.27
N SER A 76 0.02 1.95 8.16
CA SER A 76 1.04 0.91 8.11
C SER A 76 0.49 -0.29 7.35
N LEU A 77 1.19 -0.69 6.30
CA LEU A 77 0.89 -1.85 5.46
C LEU A 77 1.92 -2.94 5.73
N HIS A 78 1.52 -3.96 6.49
CA HIS A 78 2.34 -5.11 6.82
C HIS A 78 2.06 -6.24 5.82
N VAL A 79 3.09 -6.69 5.12
CA VAL A 79 3.03 -7.71 4.07
C VAL A 79 3.84 -8.92 4.50
N SER A 80 3.19 -10.08 4.57
CA SER A 80 3.84 -11.35 4.93
C SER A 80 3.28 -12.50 4.08
N LEU A 81 3.79 -13.71 4.29
CA LEU A 81 3.22 -14.92 3.69
C LEU A 81 1.76 -15.19 4.09
N GLN A 82 1.27 -14.59 5.19
CA GLN A 82 -0.14 -14.72 5.57
C GLN A 82 -1.04 -13.81 4.73
N GLY A 83 -0.48 -12.74 4.16
CA GLY A 83 -1.21 -11.75 3.36
C GLY A 83 -0.85 -10.32 3.75
N ILE A 84 -1.84 -9.44 3.67
CA ILE A 84 -1.69 -7.99 3.87
C ILE A 84 -2.55 -7.54 5.06
N ARG A 85 -1.93 -6.79 5.97
CA ARG A 85 -2.60 -6.10 7.08
C ARG A 85 -2.38 -4.61 6.96
N MET A 86 -3.46 -3.82 7.01
CA MET A 86 -3.41 -2.37 7.08
C MET A 86 -3.87 -1.91 8.45
N ALA A 87 -3.15 -0.98 9.07
CA ALA A 87 -3.55 -0.37 10.32
C ALA A 87 -3.33 1.15 10.32
N HIS A 88 -4.10 1.87 11.14
CA HIS A 88 -3.82 3.27 11.43
C HIS A 88 -2.44 3.41 12.05
N THR A 89 -1.66 4.38 11.57
CA THR A 89 -0.31 4.61 12.11
C THR A 89 -0.30 5.16 13.54
N THR A 90 -1.35 5.87 13.94
CA THR A 90 -1.43 6.51 15.26
C THR A 90 -2.05 5.60 16.31
N THR A 91 -3.19 4.98 15.99
CA THR A 91 -3.97 4.17 16.95
C THR A 91 -3.60 2.68 16.91
N SER A 92 -2.84 2.24 15.89
CA SER A 92 -2.60 0.82 15.61
C SER A 92 -3.88 0.00 15.38
N GLU A 93 -5.01 0.67 15.12
CA GLU A 93 -6.28 0.03 14.80
C GLU A 93 -6.17 -0.70 13.46
N LEU A 94 -6.55 -1.98 13.44
CA LEU A 94 -6.60 -2.79 12.24
C LEU A 94 -7.74 -2.33 11.34
N LEU A 95 -7.40 -1.88 10.13
CA LEU A 95 -8.35 -1.37 9.15
C LEU A 95 -8.68 -2.38 8.05
N LEU A 96 -7.72 -3.22 7.68
CA LEU A 96 -7.87 -4.24 6.64
C LEU A 96 -7.00 -5.45 6.98
N HIS A 97 -7.53 -6.65 6.72
CA HIS A 97 -6.78 -7.89 6.83
C HIS A 97 -7.21 -8.82 5.71
N THR A 98 -6.31 -9.03 4.75
CA THR A 98 -6.55 -9.82 3.56
C THR A 98 -5.57 -10.96 3.51
N SER A 99 -6.08 -12.20 3.49
CA SER A 99 -5.24 -13.39 3.34
C SER A 99 -4.57 -13.42 1.97
N ILE A 100 -3.34 -13.94 1.89
CA ILE A 100 -2.64 -14.14 0.61
C ILE A 100 -3.46 -14.95 -0.39
N TYR A 101 -4.29 -15.89 0.09
CA TYR A 101 -5.14 -16.74 -0.76
C TYR A 101 -6.29 -15.99 -1.43
N LYS A 102 -6.65 -14.81 -0.89
CA LYS A 102 -7.68 -13.94 -1.45
C LYS A 102 -7.11 -12.90 -2.41
N ILE A 103 -5.79 -12.70 -2.41
CA ILE A 103 -5.12 -11.72 -3.26
C ILE A 103 -4.86 -12.37 -4.62
N SER A 104 -5.52 -11.86 -5.65
CA SER A 104 -5.46 -12.41 -7.01
C SER A 104 -4.43 -11.73 -7.90
N TYR A 105 -4.11 -10.46 -7.61
CA TYR A 105 -3.19 -9.66 -8.41
C TYR A 105 -2.59 -8.50 -7.60
N CYS A 106 -1.33 -8.19 -7.83
CA CYS A 106 -0.64 -7.01 -7.26
C CYS A 106 -0.06 -6.20 -8.41
N SER A 107 -0.12 -4.88 -8.31
CA SER A 107 0.39 -3.97 -9.34
C SER A 107 1.17 -2.82 -8.72
N ALA A 108 2.30 -2.50 -9.35
CA ALA A 108 2.88 -1.17 -9.30
C ALA A 108 2.48 -0.49 -10.62
N ASP A 109 1.61 0.51 -10.55
CA ASP A 109 0.98 1.05 -11.75
C ASP A 109 1.99 1.78 -12.66
N ALA A 110 1.92 1.52 -13.97
CA ALA A 110 2.84 2.07 -14.96
C ALA A 110 2.62 3.57 -15.26
N HIS A 111 1.43 4.10 -14.99
CA HIS A 111 1.08 5.51 -15.23
C HIS A 111 1.19 6.36 -13.97
N TYR A 112 1.06 5.74 -12.80
CA TYR A 112 1.15 6.36 -11.49
C TYR A 112 2.32 5.77 -10.69
N ASP A 113 3.55 6.20 -10.99
CA ASP A 113 4.87 5.74 -10.50
C ASP A 113 5.05 5.53 -8.98
N HIS A 114 4.08 5.95 -8.17
CA HIS A 114 4.10 5.82 -6.71
C HIS A 114 2.87 5.12 -6.17
N VAL A 115 2.07 4.46 -7.02
CA VAL A 115 0.88 3.74 -6.62
C VAL A 115 1.16 2.26 -6.63
N PHE A 116 0.99 1.67 -5.45
CA PHE A 116 0.86 0.22 -5.28
C PHE A 116 -0.62 -0.11 -5.17
N ALA A 117 -1.07 -1.18 -5.81
CA ALA A 117 -2.41 -1.70 -5.64
C ALA A 117 -2.40 -3.23 -5.58
N PHE A 118 -3.44 -3.77 -4.98
CA PHE A 118 -3.73 -5.20 -5.08
C PHE A 118 -5.24 -5.41 -5.25
N ILE A 119 -5.58 -6.50 -5.93
CA ILE A 119 -6.94 -6.99 -6.06
C ILE A 119 -7.11 -8.16 -5.09
N ALA A 120 -8.22 -8.15 -4.35
CA ALA A 120 -8.61 -9.26 -3.52
C ALA A 120 -10.10 -9.58 -3.63
N THR A 121 -10.44 -10.86 -3.47
CA THR A 121 -11.82 -11.32 -3.36
C THR A 121 -12.23 -11.33 -1.89
N ASN A 122 -13.33 -10.65 -1.56
CA ASN A 122 -13.88 -10.68 -0.20
C ASN A 122 -14.75 -11.93 0.05
N ASP A 123 -15.34 -12.06 1.24
CA ASP A 123 -16.17 -13.22 1.60
C ASP A 123 -17.51 -13.30 0.84
N ASN A 124 -17.87 -12.25 0.10
CA ASN A 124 -19.07 -12.22 -0.73
C ASN A 124 -18.76 -12.51 -2.22
N ASP A 125 -17.60 -13.08 -2.51
CA ASP A 125 -17.09 -13.35 -3.88
C ASP A 125 -17.00 -12.11 -4.79
N THR A 126 -16.99 -10.91 -4.19
CA THR A 126 -16.78 -9.67 -4.96
C THR A 126 -15.30 -9.32 -4.97
N CYS A 127 -14.79 -8.90 -6.13
CA CYS A 127 -13.40 -8.49 -6.29
C CYS A 127 -13.26 -6.98 -6.08
N GLU A 128 -12.30 -6.60 -5.24
CA GLU A 128 -12.04 -5.22 -4.88
C GLU A 128 -10.57 -4.89 -5.09
N CYS A 129 -10.30 -3.77 -5.76
CA CYS A 129 -8.96 -3.21 -5.90
C CYS A 129 -8.72 -2.20 -4.79
N HIS A 130 -7.63 -2.35 -4.05
CA HIS A 130 -7.17 -1.42 -3.01
C HIS A 130 -5.92 -0.69 -3.49
N ALA A 131 -5.90 0.65 -3.43
CA ALA A 131 -4.77 1.45 -3.90
C ALA A 131 -4.11 2.28 -2.80
N PHE A 132 -2.79 2.38 -2.87
CA PHE A 132 -1.92 3.01 -1.89
C PHE A 132 -0.94 3.95 -2.58
N LEU A 133 -0.86 5.19 -2.10
CA LEU A 133 0.19 6.12 -2.49
C LEU A 133 1.43 5.88 -1.62
N CYS A 134 2.48 5.38 -2.23
CA CYS A 134 3.78 5.16 -1.63
C CYS A 134 4.58 6.47 -1.58
N PRO A 135 5.41 6.68 -0.53
CA PRO A 135 6.29 7.83 -0.48
C PRO A 135 7.30 7.80 -1.63
N LYS A 136 7.58 8.97 -2.22
CA LYS A 136 8.68 9.10 -3.19
C LYS A 136 9.98 8.64 -2.54
N ARG A 137 10.77 7.85 -3.27
CA ARG A 137 12.13 7.51 -2.85
C ARG A 137 12.93 8.81 -2.76
N LYS A 138 13.35 9.20 -1.56
CA LYS A 138 14.37 10.25 -1.40
C LYS A 138 15.68 9.64 -1.91
N MET A 139 16.18 10.15 -3.03
CA MET A 139 17.56 9.90 -3.46
C MET A 139 18.53 10.62 -2.54
#